data_AF-A0AAW4PN34-F1
#
_entry.id   AF-A0AAW4PN34-F1
#
_cell.length_a   1.000
_cell.length_b   1.000
_cell.length_c   1.000
_cell.angle_alpha   90.00
_cell.angle_beta   90.00
_cell.angle_gamma   90.00
#
_symmetry.space_group_name_H-M   'P 1'
#
loop_
_entity.id
_entity.type
_entity.pdbx_description
1 polymer ?
#
loop_
_entity_poly.entity_id
_entity_poly.type
_entity_poly.pdbx_seq_one_letter_code
_entity_poly.pdbx_strand_id
1 'polypeptide(L)'
;MVSDGVVASVVLVSVSLSFPCFVYGAYYIIETEPVTWDVLLHHLKFVVTGLVLTTVPMLFWMAPRLPEQLGGLSAVHAYLGLQAYALLLFGGTGIVRIFRAKREHDLYNDYDEDLLLDEIGGDQMSHWRSRLRIGVFGYVVFWMLAYVVGVSRYVLRYVVGG
;
A
#
# COMPACT_ATOMS: atom_id res chain seq x y z
N MET A 1 15.03 7.62 28.79
CA MET A 1 14.38 6.60 27.95
C MET A 1 13.04 7.16 27.52
N VAL A 2 12.67 7.11 26.23
CA VAL A 2 11.33 7.52 25.78
C VAL A 2 10.33 6.45 26.23
N SER A 3 9.15 6.84 26.73
CA SER A 3 8.14 5.87 27.18
C SER A 3 7.55 5.11 25.99
N ASP A 4 7.20 3.84 26.22
CA ASP A 4 6.64 2.96 25.18
C ASP A 4 5.34 3.55 24.59
N GLY A 5 4.52 4.21 25.42
CA GLY A 5 3.30 4.90 24.98
C GLY A 5 3.54 6.09 24.04
N VAL A 6 4.64 6.84 24.21
CA VAL A 6 4.99 7.93 23.29
C VAL A 6 5.33 7.36 21.92
N VAL A 7 6.15 6.31 21.85
CA VAL A 7 6.50 5.69 20.57
C VAL A 7 5.28 5.05 19.93
N ALA A 8 4.41 4.37 20.71
CA ALA A 8 3.15 3.82 20.21
C ALA A 8 2.24 4.90 19.60
N SER A 9 2.22 6.10 20.19
CA SER A 9 1.44 7.24 19.67
C SER A 9 2.02 7.75 18.35
N VAL A 10 3.35 7.87 18.24
CA VAL A 10 4.02 8.23 16.98
C VAL A 10 3.75 7.21 15.89
N VAL A 11 3.80 5.91 16.21
CA VAL A 11 3.46 4.83 15.27
C VAL A 11 2.02 4.94 14.81
N LEU A 12 1.07 5.15 15.74
CA LEU A 12 -0.34 5.31 15.40
C LEU A 12 -0.56 6.51 14.46
N VAL A 13 0.04 7.66 14.76
CA VAL A 13 -0.05 8.86 13.91
C VAL A 13 0.56 8.59 12.53
N SER A 14 1.75 7.98 12.47
CA SER A 14 2.41 7.63 11.21
C SER A 14 1.53 6.75 10.33
N VAL A 15 0.99 5.66 10.89
CA VAL A 15 0.10 4.75 10.15
C VAL A 15 -1.19 5.46 9.75
N SER A 16 -1.77 6.29 10.62
CA SER A 16 -2.98 7.07 10.30
C SER A 16 -2.76 8.03 9.14
N LEU A 17 -1.59 8.68 9.07
CA LEU A 17 -1.22 9.58 7.98
C LEU A 17 -0.97 8.86 6.65
N SER A 18 -0.78 7.54 6.64
CA SER A 18 -0.68 6.79 5.37
C SER A 18 -2.01 6.73 4.62
N PHE A 19 -3.15 6.79 5.31
CA PHE A 19 -4.48 6.74 4.70
C PHE A 19 -4.74 7.87 3.69
N PRO A 20 -4.59 9.17 4.05
CA PRO A 20 -4.80 10.26 3.10
C PRO A 20 -3.83 10.18 1.90
N CYS A 21 -2.62 9.65 2.08
CA CYS A 21 -1.71 9.41 0.97
C CYS A 21 -2.26 8.37 -0.03
N PHE A 22 -2.85 7.27 0.46
CA PHE A 22 -3.47 6.26 -0.41
C PHE A 22 -4.72 6.78 -1.10
N VAL A 23 -5.58 7.50 -0.38
CA VAL A 23 -6.81 8.09 -0.93
C VAL A 23 -6.46 9.11 -2.02
N TYR A 24 -5.54 10.04 -1.75
CA TYR A 24 -5.12 11.04 -2.73
C TYR A 24 -4.43 10.39 -3.94
N GLY A 25 -3.53 9.43 -3.70
CA GLY A 25 -2.87 8.69 -4.79
C GLY A 25 -3.89 8.00 -5.70
N ALA A 26 -4.90 7.34 -5.13
CA ALA A 26 -5.96 6.67 -5.89
C ALA A 26 -6.85 7.68 -6.65
N TYR A 27 -7.27 8.76 -5.99
CA TYR A 27 -8.05 9.83 -6.62
C TYR A 27 -7.30 10.43 -7.82
N TYR A 28 -6.03 10.82 -7.62
CA TYR A 28 -5.24 11.51 -8.64
C TYR A 28 -5.07 10.68 -9.92
N ILE A 29 -4.80 9.37 -9.80
CA ILE A 29 -4.57 8.50 -10.97
C ILE A 29 -5.88 8.14 -11.70
N ILE A 30 -7.02 8.17 -11.00
CA ILE A 30 -8.35 7.91 -11.59
C ILE A 30 -8.85 9.15 -12.36
N GLU A 31 -8.63 10.35 -11.81
CA GLU A 31 -9.14 11.59 -12.38
C GLU A 31 -8.24 12.15 -13.50
N THR A 32 -6.99 11.67 -13.62
CA THR A 32 -6.03 12.20 -14.58
C THR A 32 -5.88 11.26 -15.79
N GLU A 33 -6.56 11.59 -16.88
CA GLU A 33 -6.39 10.95 -18.19
C GLU A 33 -5.91 11.98 -19.23
N PRO A 34 -4.92 11.64 -20.09
CA PRO A 34 -4.16 10.39 -20.13
C PRO A 34 -3.14 10.27 -18.99
N VAL A 35 -2.87 9.04 -18.54
CA VAL A 35 -1.82 8.77 -17.56
C VAL A 35 -0.47 8.86 -18.25
N THR A 36 0.25 9.97 -18.12
CA THR A 36 1.63 10.15 -18.61
C THR A 36 2.68 9.74 -17.56
N TRP A 37 3.98 9.82 -17.91
CA TRP A 37 5.09 9.52 -16.98
C TRP A 37 5.08 10.43 -15.74
N ASP A 38 4.81 11.73 -15.93
CA ASP A 38 4.74 12.70 -14.84
C ASP A 38 3.55 12.42 -13.92
N VAL A 39 2.40 12.05 -14.49
CA VAL A 39 1.21 11.65 -13.73
C VAL A 39 1.49 10.39 -12.92
N LEU A 40 2.13 9.38 -13.53
CA LEU A 40 2.52 8.16 -12.83
C LEU A 40 3.51 8.45 -11.68
N LEU A 41 4.55 9.24 -11.91
CA LEU A 41 5.50 9.62 -10.88
C LEU A 41 4.85 10.42 -9.76
N HIS A 42 3.92 11.31 -10.09
CA HIS A 42 3.17 12.05 -9.09
C HIS A 42 2.33 11.10 -8.23
N HIS A 43 1.55 10.21 -8.84
CA HIS A 43 0.81 9.15 -8.13
C HIS A 43 1.71 8.33 -7.20
N LEU A 44 2.86 7.86 -7.73
CA LEU A 44 3.79 7.04 -6.97
C LEU A 44 4.40 7.78 -5.78
N LYS A 45 4.63 9.09 -5.84
CA LYS A 45 5.08 9.87 -4.67
C LYS A 45 4.13 9.69 -3.49
N PHE A 46 2.82 9.81 -3.71
CA PHE A 46 1.84 9.65 -2.63
C PHE A 46 1.73 8.21 -2.16
N VAL A 47 1.63 7.25 -3.08
CA VAL A 47 1.53 5.82 -2.70
C VAL A 47 2.77 5.37 -1.94
N VAL A 48 3.97 5.72 -2.41
CA VAL A 48 5.23 5.38 -1.74
C VAL A 48 5.34 6.08 -0.39
N THR A 49 4.97 7.36 -0.26
CA THR A 49 4.91 8.04 1.04
C THR A 49 3.98 7.31 2.01
N GLY A 50 2.77 6.94 1.58
CA GLY A 50 1.85 6.15 2.39
C GLY A 50 2.46 4.81 2.80
N LEU A 51 3.07 4.09 1.85
CA LEU A 51 3.74 2.81 2.12
C LEU A 51 4.89 2.97 3.12
N VAL A 52 5.69 4.03 3.04
CA VAL A 52 6.77 4.30 4.01
C VAL A 52 6.20 4.57 5.39
N LEU A 53 5.19 5.44 5.49
CA LEU A 53 4.53 5.81 6.74
C LEU A 53 3.91 4.62 7.48
N THR A 54 3.51 3.56 6.78
CA THR A 54 2.99 2.34 7.41
C THR A 54 4.05 1.24 7.56
N THR A 55 4.97 1.09 6.61
CA THR A 55 5.91 -0.03 6.56
C THR A 55 7.11 0.16 7.47
N VAL A 56 7.61 1.40 7.61
CA VAL A 56 8.74 1.67 8.52
C VAL A 56 8.34 1.40 9.98
N PRO A 57 7.21 1.91 10.52
CA PRO A 57 6.77 1.53 11.85
C PRO A 57 6.53 0.03 11.98
N MET A 58 5.95 -0.60 10.96
CA MET A 58 5.71 -2.04 10.97
C MET A 58 7.03 -2.83 11.11
N LEU A 59 8.02 -2.58 10.26
CA LEU A 59 9.27 -3.35 10.23
C LEU A 59 10.16 -3.08 11.45
N PHE A 60 10.26 -1.83 11.89
CA PHE A 60 11.23 -1.43 12.91
C PHE A 60 10.66 -1.39 14.33
N TRP A 61 9.34 -1.37 14.49
CA TRP A 61 8.71 -1.29 15.81
C TRP A 61 7.73 -2.43 16.09
N MET A 62 6.84 -2.76 15.15
CA MET A 62 5.79 -3.74 15.39
C MET A 62 6.28 -5.18 15.19
N ALA A 63 6.99 -5.46 14.10
CA ALA A 63 7.47 -6.79 13.75
C ALA A 63 8.43 -7.39 14.80
N PRO A 64 9.42 -6.64 15.34
CA PRO A 64 10.30 -7.17 16.38
C PRO A 64 9.58 -7.52 17.68
N ARG A 65 8.44 -6.86 17.94
CA ARG A 65 7.59 -7.11 19.12
C ARG A 65 6.56 -8.22 18.93
N LEU A 66 6.45 -8.78 17.73
CA LEU A 66 5.46 -9.82 17.47
C LEU A 66 5.57 -10.99 18.45
N PRO A 67 6.76 -11.60 18.71
CA PRO A 67 6.87 -12.79 19.56
C PRO A 67 6.35 -12.59 20.98
N GLU A 68 6.53 -11.39 21.54
CA GLU A 68 6.08 -11.01 22.88
C GLU A 68 4.58 -10.74 22.96
N GLN A 69 3.90 -10.67 21.81
CA GLN A 69 2.52 -10.19 21.70
C GLN A 69 1.65 -11.17 20.91
N LEU A 70 2.06 -12.42 20.67
CA LEU A 70 1.24 -13.40 19.96
C LEU A 70 0.07 -13.89 20.84
N GLY A 71 -1.01 -13.10 20.90
CA GLY A 71 -2.24 -13.46 21.60
C GLY A 71 -3.40 -12.51 21.27
N GLY A 72 -4.63 -13.03 21.28
CA GLY A 72 -5.87 -12.27 21.11
C GLY A 72 -5.86 -11.35 19.88
N LEU A 73 -6.20 -10.07 20.09
CA LEU A 73 -6.25 -9.04 19.03
C LEU A 73 -4.91 -8.81 18.32
N SER A 74 -3.79 -9.12 18.96
CA SER A 74 -2.47 -8.95 18.34
C SER A 74 -2.20 -9.99 17.26
N ALA A 75 -2.65 -11.23 17.45
CA ALA A 75 -2.57 -12.27 16.43
C ALA A 75 -3.44 -11.91 15.21
N VAL A 76 -4.65 -11.39 15.45
CA VAL A 76 -5.55 -10.89 14.40
C VAL A 76 -4.90 -9.75 13.62
N HIS A 77 -4.34 -8.76 14.32
CA HIS A 77 -3.62 -7.65 13.71
C HIS A 77 -2.46 -8.12 12.82
N ALA A 78 -1.65 -9.04 13.34
CA ALA A 78 -0.51 -9.60 12.61
C ALA A 78 -0.94 -10.38 11.36
N TYR A 79 -2.00 -11.19 11.48
CA TYR A 79 -2.56 -11.93 10.35
C TYR A 79 -3.06 -10.99 9.26
N LEU A 80 -3.87 -9.98 9.62
CA LEU A 80 -4.39 -8.99 8.67
C LEU A 80 -3.25 -8.22 7.98
N GLY A 81 -2.25 -7.78 8.75
CA GLY A 81 -1.07 -7.13 8.20
C GLY A 81 -0.31 -8.02 7.21
N LEU A 82 -0.09 -9.29 7.56
CA LEU A 82 0.56 -10.25 6.67
C LEU A 82 -0.22 -10.42 5.35
N GLN A 83 -1.54 -10.56 5.41
CA GLN A 83 -2.38 -10.65 4.22
C GLN A 83 -2.29 -9.39 3.36
N ALA A 84 -2.27 -8.20 3.98
CA ALA A 84 -2.09 -6.94 3.26
C ALA A 84 -0.78 -6.96 2.46
N TYR A 85 0.36 -7.25 3.10
CA TYR A 85 1.65 -7.28 2.41
C TYR A 85 1.76 -8.40 1.38
N ALA A 86 1.13 -9.56 1.60
CA ALA A 86 1.05 -10.62 0.59
C ALA A 86 0.31 -10.15 -0.68
N LEU A 87 -0.80 -9.44 -0.52
CA LEU A 87 -1.58 -8.88 -1.64
C LEU A 87 -0.85 -7.73 -2.32
N LEU A 88 -0.11 -6.91 -1.57
CA LEU A 88 0.76 -5.87 -2.13
C LEU A 88 1.87 -6.48 -3.00
N LEU A 89 2.53 -7.53 -2.52
CA LEU A 89 3.55 -8.26 -3.30
C LEU A 89 2.94 -8.89 -4.55
N PHE A 90 1.75 -9.49 -4.43
CA PHE A 90 1.01 -10.02 -5.56
C PHE A 90 0.69 -8.93 -6.60
N GLY A 91 0.19 -7.77 -6.17
CA GLY A 91 -0.06 -6.61 -7.05
C GLY A 91 1.22 -6.09 -7.70
N GLY A 92 2.32 -6.05 -6.94
CA GLY A 92 3.66 -5.68 -7.40
C GLY A 92 4.15 -6.52 -8.59
N THR A 93 3.79 -7.81 -8.65
CA THR A 93 4.11 -8.66 -9.81
C THR A 93 3.48 -8.15 -11.11
N GLY A 94 2.34 -7.48 -11.04
CA GLY A 94 1.71 -6.79 -12.18
C GLY A 94 2.39 -5.46 -12.50
N ILE A 95 2.70 -4.65 -11.47
CA ILE A 95 3.34 -3.33 -11.61
C ILE A 95 4.65 -3.44 -12.40
N VAL A 96 5.54 -4.33 -12.00
CA VAL A 96 6.88 -4.46 -12.60
C VAL A 96 6.77 -4.78 -14.10
N ARG A 97 5.81 -5.62 -14.50
CA ARG A 97 5.60 -6.01 -15.89
C ARG A 97 5.01 -4.88 -16.73
N ILE A 98 4.00 -4.19 -16.20
CA ILE A 98 3.39 -3.02 -16.84
C ILE A 98 4.43 -1.92 -17.05
N PHE A 99 5.24 -1.65 -16.02
CA PHE A 99 6.29 -0.65 -16.06
C PHE A 99 7.40 -1.00 -17.06
N ARG A 100 7.84 -2.26 -17.08
CA ARG A 100 8.85 -2.73 -18.04
C ARG A 100 8.36 -2.59 -19.48
N ALA A 101 7.16 -3.07 -19.78
CA ALA A 101 6.57 -2.95 -21.12
C ALA A 101 6.45 -1.48 -21.55
N LYS A 102 5.98 -0.61 -20.66
CA LYS A 102 5.83 0.82 -21.00
C LYS A 102 7.14 1.59 -21.11
N ARG A 103 8.21 1.13 -20.45
CA ARG A 103 9.56 1.69 -20.62
C ARG A 103 10.24 1.21 -21.89
N GLU A 104 9.98 -0.03 -22.33
CA GLU A 104 10.56 -0.60 -23.56
C GLU A 104 9.96 0.04 -24.83
N HIS A 105 8.71 0.48 -24.81
CA HIS A 105 8.01 1.06 -25.97
C HIS A 105 7.79 2.59 -25.91
N ASP A 106 8.34 3.30 -24.93
CA ASP A 106 8.22 4.77 -24.73
C ASP A 106 6.78 5.35 -24.74
N LEU A 107 5.78 4.53 -24.40
CA LEU A 107 4.33 4.81 -24.51
C LEU A 107 3.76 5.81 -23.49
N TYR A 108 4.62 6.64 -22.90
CA TYR A 108 4.22 7.64 -21.91
C TYR A 108 4.71 9.06 -22.26
N ASN A 109 5.45 9.21 -23.38
CA ASN A 109 5.87 10.50 -23.95
C ASN A 109 4.96 10.92 -25.14
N ASP A 110 4.70 10.01 -26.08
CA ASP A 110 3.63 10.13 -27.08
C ASP A 110 2.57 9.08 -26.72
N TYR A 111 1.38 9.53 -26.28
CA TYR A 111 0.26 8.64 -25.99
C TYR A 111 -0.34 8.16 -27.31
N ASP A 112 0.32 7.21 -27.96
CA ASP A 112 -0.16 6.63 -29.22
C ASP A 112 -1.05 5.42 -28.91
N GLU A 113 -2.36 5.67 -28.88
CA GLU A 113 -3.40 4.71 -28.49
C GLU A 113 -3.46 3.50 -29.44
N ASP A 114 -3.11 3.69 -30.71
CA ASP A 114 -3.10 2.65 -31.74
C ASP A 114 -1.94 1.65 -31.53
N LEU A 115 -0.77 2.12 -31.07
CA LEU A 115 0.41 1.29 -30.77
C LEU A 115 0.21 0.46 -29.48
N LEU A 116 -0.57 0.97 -28.53
CA LEU A 116 -0.96 0.25 -27.31
C LEU A 116 -1.92 -0.90 -27.58
N LEU A 117 -2.80 -0.78 -28.58
CA LEU A 117 -3.79 -1.80 -28.93
C LEU A 117 -3.19 -2.93 -29.79
N ASP A 118 -2.25 -2.63 -30.69
CA ASP A 118 -1.71 -3.60 -31.66
C ASP A 118 -0.48 -4.39 -31.15
N GLU A 119 0.40 -3.79 -30.34
CA GLU A 119 1.62 -4.46 -29.81
C GLU A 119 1.50 -4.91 -28.34
N ILE A 120 0.70 -4.21 -27.53
CA ILE A 120 0.59 -4.44 -26.07
C ILE A 120 -0.82 -4.91 -25.65
N GLY A 121 -1.82 -4.75 -26.52
CA GLY A 121 -3.25 -4.99 -26.28
C GLY A 121 -3.69 -6.45 -26.24
N GLY A 122 -2.79 -7.40 -25.97
CA GLY A 122 -3.13 -8.81 -25.80
C GLY A 122 -3.68 -9.17 -24.41
N ASP A 123 -4.26 -10.38 -24.29
CA ASP A 123 -4.74 -10.99 -23.04
C ASP A 123 -3.74 -10.87 -21.86
N GLN A 124 -2.45 -10.78 -22.14
CA GLN A 124 -1.43 -10.71 -21.10
C GLN A 124 -1.45 -9.36 -20.34
N MET A 125 -1.70 -8.23 -21.03
CA MET A 125 -1.74 -6.90 -20.40
C MET A 125 -3.00 -6.70 -19.54
N SER A 126 -4.14 -7.25 -19.99
CA SER A 126 -5.37 -7.28 -19.19
C SER A 126 -5.19 -8.14 -17.93
N HIS A 127 -4.48 -9.28 -18.04
CA HIS A 127 -4.14 -10.14 -16.90
C HIS A 127 -3.24 -9.42 -15.87
N TRP A 128 -2.22 -8.67 -16.29
CA TRP A 128 -1.36 -7.94 -15.36
C TRP A 128 -2.09 -6.77 -14.68
N ARG A 129 -2.96 -6.05 -15.39
CA ARG A 129 -3.81 -5.01 -14.79
C ARG A 129 -4.80 -5.59 -13.78
N SER A 130 -5.37 -6.77 -14.07
CA SER A 130 -6.24 -7.48 -13.12
C SER A 130 -5.50 -7.84 -11.84
N ARG A 131 -4.30 -8.43 -11.95
CA ARG A 131 -3.45 -8.76 -10.79
C ARG A 131 -3.07 -7.53 -9.97
N LEU A 132 -2.73 -6.43 -10.63
CA LEU A 132 -2.46 -5.15 -9.99
C LEU A 132 -3.66 -4.66 -9.18
N ARG A 133 -4.84 -4.59 -9.81
CA ARG A 133 -6.08 -4.12 -9.15
C ARG A 133 -6.45 -5.00 -7.95
N ILE A 134 -6.43 -6.32 -8.13
CA ILE A 134 -6.72 -7.28 -7.06
C ILE A 134 -5.73 -7.12 -5.91
N GLY A 135 -4.44 -7.02 -6.20
CA GLY A 135 -3.40 -6.86 -5.19
C GLY A 135 -3.52 -5.56 -4.42
N VAL A 136 -3.74 -4.43 -5.10
CA VAL A 136 -3.89 -3.11 -4.47
C VAL A 136 -5.18 -3.02 -3.66
N PHE A 137 -6.31 -3.44 -4.23
CA PHE A 137 -7.58 -3.47 -3.51
C PHE A 137 -7.50 -4.35 -2.27
N GLY A 138 -6.93 -5.56 -2.44
CA GLY A 138 -6.68 -6.48 -1.35
C GLY A 138 -5.79 -5.88 -0.26
N TYR A 139 -4.68 -5.25 -0.64
CA TYR A 139 -3.81 -4.52 0.30
C TYR A 139 -4.58 -3.48 1.10
N VAL A 140 -5.35 -2.60 0.46
CA VAL A 140 -6.09 -1.52 1.14
C VAL A 140 -7.14 -2.07 2.10
N VAL A 141 -7.90 -3.09 1.71
CA VAL A 141 -8.92 -3.72 2.57
C VAL A 141 -8.28 -4.32 3.82
N PHE A 142 -7.26 -5.16 3.67
CA PHE A 142 -6.58 -5.77 4.81
C PHE A 142 -5.82 -4.74 5.65
N TRP A 143 -5.26 -3.71 5.03
CA TRP A 143 -4.65 -2.58 5.72
C TRP A 143 -5.67 -1.83 6.59
N MET A 144 -6.88 -1.55 6.09
CA MET A 144 -7.94 -0.90 6.88
C MET A 144 -8.39 -1.77 8.06
N LEU A 145 -8.57 -3.08 7.84
CA LEU A 145 -8.92 -4.00 8.92
C LEU A 145 -7.81 -4.07 9.98
N ALA A 146 -6.56 -4.18 9.54
CA ALA A 146 -5.41 -4.14 10.45
C ALA A 146 -5.36 -2.80 11.21
N TYR A 147 -5.61 -1.67 10.54
CA TYR A 147 -5.63 -0.35 11.16
C TYR A 147 -6.68 -0.27 12.29
N VAL A 148 -7.92 -0.71 12.04
CA VAL A 148 -8.99 -0.71 13.06
C VAL A 148 -8.60 -1.57 14.27
N VAL A 149 -8.02 -2.75 14.04
CA VAL A 149 -7.53 -3.60 15.14
C VAL A 149 -6.36 -2.93 15.86
N GLY A 150 -5.47 -2.26 15.13
CA GLY A 150 -4.31 -1.54 15.66
C GLY A 150 -4.72 -0.38 16.57
N VAL A 151 -5.68 0.44 16.14
CA VAL A 151 -6.32 1.50 16.96
C VAL A 151 -6.94 0.90 18.21
N SER A 152 -7.75 -0.16 18.07
CA SER A 152 -8.39 -0.83 19.21
C SER A 152 -7.34 -1.31 20.22
N ARG A 153 -6.25 -1.91 19.76
CA ARG A 153 -5.14 -2.34 20.61
C ARG A 153 -4.45 -1.18 21.31
N TYR A 154 -4.22 -0.07 20.60
CA TYR A 154 -3.63 1.13 21.18
C TYR A 154 -4.49 1.68 22.32
N VAL A 155 -5.80 1.84 22.09
CA VAL A 155 -6.74 2.33 23.09
C VAL A 155 -6.76 1.42 24.32
N LEU A 156 -6.91 0.11 24.12
CA LEU A 156 -6.97 -0.84 25.24
C LEU A 156 -5.68 -0.86 26.06
N ARG A 157 -4.51 -0.76 25.41
CA ARG A 157 -3.21 -0.90 26.09
C ARG A 157 -2.69 0.39 26.71
N TYR A 158 -2.88 1.54 26.06
CA TYR A 158 -2.22 2.79 26.44
C TYR A 158 -3.18 3.90 26.90
N VAL A 159 -4.50 3.75 26.66
CA VAL A 159 -5.50 4.75 27.07
C VAL A 159 -6.38 4.22 28.20
N VAL A 160 -6.86 2.98 28.10
CA VAL A 160 -7.77 2.37 29.09
C VAL A 160 -7.03 1.53 30.13
N GLY A 161 -6.05 0.73 29.70
CA GLY A 161 -5.25 -0.14 30.58
C GLY A 161 -3.98 0.49 31.14
N GLY A 162 -3.77 1.79 30.93
CA GLY A 162 -2.63 2.57 31.43
C GLY A 162 -2.89 3.19 32.80
#